data_AF-A0A2V7MCL6-F1
#
_entry.id   AF-A0A2V7MCL6-F1
#
_cell.length_a   1.000
_cell.length_b   1.000
_cell.length_c   1.000
_cell.angle_alpha   90.00
_cell.angle_beta   90.00
_cell.angle_gamma   90.00
#
_symmetry.space_group_name_H-M   'P 1'
#
loop_
_entity.id
_entity.type
_entity.pdbx_description
1 polymer ?
#
loop_
_entity_poly.entity_id
_entity_poly.type
_entity_poly.pdbx_seq_one_letter_code
_entity_poly.pdbx_strand_id
1 'polypeptide(L)'
;MTLRLATLLLLFGGEEARATSLAQDCSGGAFLVSAVAVTGLAVFDIATAPASARRYNERHVAVVPRLDPRHGRYGFVASWSFGRSRRTAPQPVRAVAPPTRKSPRTAFLLSAASTTGPMLAGVALGNGTGAGLFLTGLIVGPSVGHFYAGAPGRGLGTAALRGAGTVAGLYSLVGCFSD
;
A
#
# COMPACT_ATOMS: atom_id res chain seq x y z
N MET A 1 7.05 -8.25 -12.30
CA MET A 1 5.78 -8.83 -12.78
C MET A 1 4.54 -8.01 -12.38
N THR A 2 4.42 -7.50 -11.15
CA THR A 2 3.24 -6.72 -10.73
C THR A 2 3.01 -5.41 -11.50
N LEU A 3 4.08 -4.76 -11.98
CA LEU A 3 3.94 -3.52 -12.75
C LEU A 3 3.25 -3.74 -14.11
N ARG A 4 3.56 -4.85 -14.79
CA ARG A 4 2.96 -5.16 -16.10
C ARG A 4 1.47 -5.46 -16.00
N LEU A 5 1.01 -6.06 -14.90
CA LEU A 5 -0.41 -6.34 -14.68
C LEU A 5 -1.22 -5.06 -14.40
N ALA A 6 -0.66 -4.15 -13.58
CA ALA A 6 -1.29 -2.86 -13.30
C ALA A 6 -1.32 -1.94 -14.53
N THR A 7 -0.24 -1.93 -15.33
CA THR A 7 -0.21 -1.19 -16.60
C THR A 7 -1.15 -1.80 -17.63
N LEU A 8 -1.32 -3.12 -17.67
CA LEU A 8 -2.33 -3.76 -18.53
C LEU A 8 -3.75 -3.32 -18.12
N LEU A 9 -4.08 -3.36 -16.83
CA LEU A 9 -5.38 -2.94 -16.32
C LEU A 9 -5.68 -1.46 -16.60
N LEU A 10 -4.66 -0.59 -16.54
CA LEU A 10 -4.81 0.84 -16.86
C LEU A 10 -4.92 1.12 -18.37
N LEU A 11 -4.22 0.35 -19.21
CA LEU A 11 -4.29 0.53 -20.68
C LEU A 11 -5.59 -0.04 -21.26
N PHE A 12 -6.10 -1.16 -20.73
CA PHE A 12 -7.38 -1.71 -21.18
C PHE A 12 -8.60 -0.93 -20.63
N GLY A 13 -8.46 -0.20 -19.51
CA GLY A 13 -9.54 0.64 -18.97
C GLY A 13 -9.62 2.06 -19.56
N GLY A 14 -8.59 2.53 -20.28
CA GLY A 14 -8.49 3.94 -20.71
C GLY A 14 -9.07 4.24 -22.09
N GLU A 15 -9.14 3.26 -22.98
CA GLU A 15 -9.52 3.49 -24.39
C GLU A 15 -11.04 3.31 -24.65
N GLU A 16 -11.77 2.57 -23.82
CA GLU A 16 -13.24 2.47 -23.94
C GLU A 16 -14.00 3.67 -23.37
N ALA A 17 -13.34 4.54 -22.59
CA ALA A 17 -14.01 5.63 -21.88
C ALA A 17 -14.34 6.88 -22.74
N ARG A 18 -13.98 6.90 -24.03
CA ARG A 18 -14.13 8.11 -24.87
C ARG A 18 -15.22 8.07 -25.94
N ALA A 19 -15.90 6.94 -26.16
CA ALA A 19 -16.83 6.82 -27.28
C ALA A 19 -18.20 6.19 -26.97
N THR A 20 -18.45 5.70 -25.76
CA THR A 20 -19.81 5.32 -25.35
C THR A 20 -20.49 6.53 -24.74
N SER A 21 -21.39 7.13 -25.53
CA SER A 21 -22.62 7.74 -25.00
C SER A 21 -23.06 6.93 -23.77
N LEU A 22 -23.01 7.56 -22.61
CA LEU A 22 -23.28 6.97 -21.30
C LEU A 22 -24.76 6.55 -21.22
N ALA A 23 -25.10 5.42 -21.80
CA ALA A 23 -26.25 4.68 -21.32
C ALA A 23 -25.92 4.36 -19.85
N GLN A 24 -26.54 5.09 -18.93
CA GLN A 24 -26.41 4.80 -17.50
C GLN A 24 -26.88 3.37 -17.27
N ASP A 25 -25.94 2.50 -16.94
CA ASP A 25 -26.21 1.12 -16.57
C ASP A 25 -26.89 1.08 -15.20
N CYS A 26 -28.22 1.27 -15.19
CA CYS A 26 -29.04 1.10 -13.99
C CYS A 26 -29.24 -0.36 -13.58
N SER A 27 -28.57 -1.28 -14.28
CA SER A 27 -28.45 -2.69 -13.88
C SER A 27 -27.64 -2.88 -12.59
N GLY A 28 -26.88 -1.87 -12.15
CA GLY A 28 -25.94 -1.99 -11.03
C GLY A 28 -24.69 -2.81 -11.36
N GLY A 29 -24.51 -3.24 -12.62
CA GLY A 29 -23.36 -4.01 -13.07
C GLY A 29 -22.04 -3.26 -12.85
N ALA A 30 -21.99 -1.97 -13.17
CA ALA A 30 -20.82 -1.13 -12.95
C ALA A 30 -20.43 -1.03 -11.46
N PHE A 31 -21.42 -0.92 -10.57
CA PHE A 31 -21.18 -0.94 -9.13
C PHE A 31 -20.58 -2.28 -8.67
N LEU A 32 -21.12 -3.42 -9.13
CA LEU A 32 -20.61 -4.75 -8.79
C LEU A 32 -19.17 -4.96 -9.27
N VAL A 33 -18.86 -4.58 -10.51
CA VAL A 33 -17.49 -4.68 -11.06
C VAL A 33 -16.53 -3.84 -10.23
N SER A 34 -16.89 -2.58 -9.94
CA SER A 34 -16.10 -1.70 -9.08
C SER A 34 -15.91 -2.27 -7.68
N ALA A 35 -16.96 -2.81 -7.06
CA ALA A 35 -16.90 -3.41 -5.72
C ALA A 35 -15.95 -4.62 -5.68
N VAL A 36 -16.02 -5.50 -6.69
CA VAL A 36 -15.12 -6.66 -6.82
C VAL A 36 -13.67 -6.20 -7.03
N ALA A 37 -13.44 -5.23 -7.91
CA ALA A 37 -12.10 -4.70 -8.17
C ALA A 37 -11.47 -4.05 -6.93
N VAL A 38 -12.22 -3.19 -6.24
CA VAL A 38 -11.76 -2.51 -5.01
C VAL A 38 -11.47 -3.53 -3.91
N THR A 39 -12.36 -4.51 -3.71
CA THR A 39 -12.18 -5.56 -2.69
C THR A 39 -11.00 -6.46 -3.03
N GLY A 40 -10.84 -6.86 -4.28
CA GLY A 40 -9.70 -7.64 -4.75
C GLY A 40 -8.36 -6.93 -4.52
N LEU A 41 -8.30 -5.62 -4.82
CA LEU A 41 -7.12 -4.79 -4.54
C LEU A 41 -6.82 -4.69 -3.04
N ALA A 42 -7.86 -4.56 -2.21
CA ALA A 42 -7.71 -4.51 -0.75
C ALA A 42 -7.09 -5.81 -0.21
N VAL A 43 -7.63 -6.96 -0.63
CA VAL A 43 -7.11 -8.28 -0.24
C VAL A 43 -5.65 -8.46 -0.71
N PHE A 44 -5.35 -8.03 -1.95
CA PHE A 44 -3.99 -8.09 -2.49
C PHE A 44 -2.98 -7.26 -1.68
N ASP A 45 -3.34 -6.06 -1.24
CA ASP A 45 -2.46 -5.23 -0.41
C ASP A 45 -2.23 -5.85 0.97
N ILE A 46 -3.28 -6.32 1.65
CA ILE A 46 -3.18 -7.02 2.93
C ILE A 46 -2.24 -8.23 2.81
N ALA A 47 -2.43 -9.06 1.78
CA ALA A 47 -1.63 -10.26 1.56
C ALA A 47 -0.16 -9.96 1.24
N THR A 48 0.12 -8.84 0.58
CA THR A 48 1.49 -8.50 0.17
C THR A 48 2.23 -7.57 1.14
N ALA A 49 1.57 -7.04 2.17
CA ALA A 49 2.19 -6.22 3.21
C ALA A 49 3.38 -6.92 3.93
N PRO A 50 3.30 -8.21 4.33
CA PRO A 50 4.43 -8.94 4.92
C PRO A 50 5.67 -8.98 4.00
N ALA A 51 5.46 -9.18 2.70
CA ALA A 51 6.54 -9.25 1.73
C ALA A 51 7.23 -7.89 1.54
N SER A 52 6.50 -6.78 1.69
CA SER A 52 7.10 -5.44 1.72
C SER A 52 7.97 -5.25 2.96
N ALA A 53 7.55 -5.72 4.15
CA ALA A 53 8.36 -5.65 5.37
C ALA A 53 9.63 -6.51 5.28
N ARG A 54 9.55 -7.70 4.65
CA ARG A 54 10.75 -8.53 4.37
C ARG A 54 11.72 -7.81 3.45
N ARG A 55 11.22 -7.26 2.33
CA ARG A 55 12.04 -6.48 1.39
C ARG A 55 12.64 -5.22 2.02
N TYR A 56 11.91 -4.57 2.93
CA TYR A 56 12.46 -3.49 3.74
C TYR A 56 13.67 -4.02 4.52
N ASN A 57 13.48 -5.05 5.36
CA ASN A 57 14.57 -5.62 6.16
C ASN A 57 15.78 -6.09 5.34
N GLU A 58 15.58 -6.56 4.10
CA GLU A 58 16.64 -6.99 3.19
C GLU A 58 17.40 -5.83 2.52
N ARG A 59 16.74 -4.69 2.28
CA ARG A 59 17.28 -3.58 1.47
C ARG A 59 17.92 -2.46 2.27
N HIS A 60 17.97 -2.54 3.61
CA HIS A 60 18.55 -1.47 4.40
C HIS A 60 20.06 -1.37 4.18
N VAL A 61 20.45 -0.32 3.47
CA VAL A 61 21.81 0.21 3.44
C VAL A 61 22.01 0.96 4.75
N ALA A 62 22.97 0.53 5.56
CA ALA A 62 23.41 1.36 6.69
C ALA A 62 24.57 2.24 6.19
N VAL A 63 24.31 3.53 6.04
CA VAL A 63 25.35 4.54 5.84
C VAL A 63 25.77 5.03 7.21
N VAL A 64 27.02 4.72 7.57
CA VAL A 64 27.59 5.08 8.87
C VAL A 64 28.69 6.12 8.63
N PRO A 65 28.62 7.31 9.25
CA PRO A 65 29.75 8.24 9.21
C PRO A 65 30.93 7.59 9.95
N ARG A 66 32.09 7.55 9.29
CA ARG A 66 33.34 7.09 9.86
C ARG A 66 34.10 8.30 10.36
N LEU A 67 34.10 8.49 11.68
CA LEU A 67 34.92 9.47 12.37
C LEU A 67 36.17 8.75 12.89
N ASP A 68 37.34 9.02 12.31
CA ASP A 68 38.62 8.58 12.88
C ASP A 68 39.35 9.80 13.48
N PRO A 69 39.12 10.11 14.77
CA PRO A 69 39.68 11.29 15.41
C PRO A 69 41.20 11.22 15.56
N ARG A 70 41.81 10.03 15.51
CA ARG A 70 43.26 9.89 15.66
C ARG A 70 44.03 10.33 14.41
N HIS A 71 43.43 10.21 13.24
CA HIS A 71 44.06 10.55 11.96
C HIS A 71 43.43 11.78 11.29
N GLY A 72 42.48 12.45 11.94
CA GLY A 72 41.74 13.58 11.36
C GLY A 72 40.98 13.22 10.08
N ARG A 73 40.64 11.93 9.88
CA ARG A 73 39.98 11.44 8.67
C ARG A 73 38.47 11.38 8.89
N TYR A 74 37.75 12.03 7.98
CA TYR A 74 36.30 12.02 7.89
C TYR A 74 35.91 11.24 6.63
N GLY A 75 34.95 10.32 6.74
CA GLY A 75 34.45 9.60 5.58
C GLY A 75 33.08 8.97 5.85
N PHE A 76 32.54 8.34 4.80
CA PHE A 76 31.29 7.59 4.89
C PHE A 76 31.58 6.13 4.55
N VAL A 77 31.01 5.20 5.32
CA VAL A 77 30.99 3.79 4.97
C VAL A 77 29.55 3.40 4.71
N ALA A 78 29.23 3.07 3.47
CA ALA A 78 27.98 2.41 3.14
C ALA A 78 28.20 0.91 3.28
N SER A 79 27.45 0.28 4.18
CA SER A 79 27.40 -1.18 4.25
C SER A 79 26.09 -1.68 3.64
N TRP A 80 26.22 -2.57 2.65
CA TRP A 80 25.10 -3.23 2.00
C TRP A 80 25.06 -4.67 2.47
N SER A 81 24.00 -5.06 3.18
CA SER A 81 23.84 -6.44 3.64
C SER A 81 23.06 -7.27 2.61
N PHE A 82 23.72 -7.71 1.54
CA PHE A 82 23.11 -8.65 0.58
C PHE A 82 23.13 -10.07 1.14
N GLY A 83 22.28 -10.37 2.13
CA GLY A 83 21.82 -11.72 2.48
C GLY A 83 22.85 -12.79 2.92
N ARG A 84 24.15 -12.68 2.62
CA ARG A 84 25.23 -13.63 2.93
C ARG A 84 26.59 -12.94 2.76
N SER A 85 26.98 -12.02 3.64
CA SER A 85 28.36 -11.55 3.66
C SER A 85 29.22 -12.48 4.51
N ARG A 86 30.19 -13.14 3.86
CA ARG A 86 31.26 -13.94 4.48
C ARG A 86 31.95 -13.11 5.57
N ARG A 87 32.34 -13.79 6.65
CA ARG A 87 33.06 -13.23 7.81
C ARG A 87 34.40 -12.62 7.35
N THR A 88 34.42 -11.34 7.02
CA THR A 88 35.65 -10.53 7.07
C THR A 88 35.73 -9.94 8.47
N ALA A 89 36.86 -10.10 9.15
CA ALA A 89 37.03 -9.77 10.56
C ALA A 89 36.54 -8.34 10.89
N PRO A 90 35.75 -8.16 11.96
CA PRO A 90 35.11 -6.89 12.27
C PRO A 90 36.15 -5.86 12.74
N GLN A 91 36.23 -4.73 12.02
CA GLN A 91 36.88 -3.53 12.51
C GLN A 91 35.95 -2.90 13.57
N PRO A 92 36.46 -2.46 14.75
CA PRO A 92 35.62 -1.90 15.81
C PRO A 92 35.13 -0.49 15.42
N VAL A 93 34.04 -0.44 14.65
CA VAL A 93 33.32 0.80 14.34
C VAL A 93 32.31 1.05 15.45
N ARG A 94 32.32 2.26 16.02
CA ARG A 94 31.35 2.73 17.03
C ARG A 94 29.94 2.41 16.54
N ALA A 95 29.18 1.65 17.33
CA ALA A 95 27.90 1.08 16.93
C ALA A 95 26.89 2.19 16.59
N VAL A 96 26.67 2.45 15.31
CA VAL A 96 25.44 3.10 14.86
C VAL A 96 24.31 2.11 15.13
N ALA A 97 23.25 2.60 15.78
CA ALA A 97 22.08 1.77 16.08
C ALA A 97 21.61 1.09 14.79
N PRO A 98 21.48 -0.25 14.77
CA PRO A 98 21.06 -0.95 13.58
C PRO A 98 19.67 -0.46 13.16
N PRO A 99 19.38 -0.37 11.85
CA PRO A 99 18.05 0.03 11.38
C PRO A 99 16.98 -0.85 12.03
N THR A 100 15.91 -0.22 12.52
CA THR A 100 14.84 -0.92 13.22
C THR A 100 14.18 -1.94 12.30
N ARG A 101 14.38 -3.23 12.60
CA ARG A 101 13.74 -4.32 11.84
C ARG A 101 12.21 -4.20 11.97
N LYS A 102 11.52 -4.28 10.83
CA LYS A 102 10.06 -4.25 10.76
C LYS A 102 9.51 -5.66 10.81
N SER A 103 8.46 -5.88 11.60
CA SER A 103 7.83 -7.20 11.74
C SER A 103 6.82 -7.43 10.62
N PRO A 104 6.94 -8.52 9.83
CA PRO A 104 5.95 -8.85 8.80
C PRO A 104 4.54 -9.12 9.37
N ARG A 105 4.45 -9.67 10.60
CA ARG A 105 3.17 -9.90 11.29
C ARG A 105 2.50 -8.57 11.65
N THR A 106 3.27 -7.61 12.14
CA THR A 106 2.77 -6.27 12.46
C THR A 106 2.28 -5.55 11.20
N ALA A 107 2.99 -5.66 10.08
CA ALA A 107 2.54 -5.09 8.81
C ALA A 107 1.18 -5.64 8.36
N PHE A 108 0.99 -6.96 8.44
CA PHE A 108 -0.29 -7.61 8.13
C PHE A 108 -1.41 -7.18 9.09
N LEU A 109 -1.16 -7.26 10.41
CA LEU A 109 -2.16 -6.91 11.42
C LEU A 109 -2.59 -5.45 11.31
N LEU A 110 -1.66 -4.54 11.02
CA LEU A 110 -1.99 -3.14 10.80
C LEU A 110 -2.89 -2.96 9.58
N SER A 111 -2.58 -3.59 8.44
CA SER A 111 -3.46 -3.54 7.27
C SER A 111 -4.84 -4.15 7.58
N ALA A 112 -4.90 -5.35 8.15
CA ALA A 112 -6.17 -6.01 8.46
C ALA A 112 -7.01 -5.22 9.47
N ALA A 113 -6.43 -4.80 10.59
CA ALA A 113 -7.16 -4.09 11.65
C ALA A 113 -7.65 -2.71 11.18
N SER A 114 -6.85 -1.98 10.41
CA SER A 114 -7.26 -0.68 9.87
C SER A 114 -8.27 -0.78 8.71
N THR A 115 -8.44 -1.96 8.12
CA THR A 115 -9.56 -2.25 7.21
C THR A 115 -10.80 -2.65 7.98
N THR A 116 -10.71 -3.73 8.78
CA THR A 116 -11.86 -4.34 9.44
C THR A 116 -12.46 -3.42 10.50
N GLY A 117 -11.63 -2.69 11.26
CA GLY A 117 -12.10 -1.79 12.31
C GLY A 117 -13.08 -0.72 11.81
N PRO A 118 -12.66 0.18 10.90
CA PRO A 118 -13.54 1.19 10.35
C PRO A 118 -14.71 0.63 9.54
N MET A 119 -14.56 -0.52 8.88
CA MET A 119 -15.67 -1.19 8.20
C MET A 119 -16.75 -1.65 9.19
N LEU A 120 -16.38 -2.36 10.25
CA LEU A 120 -17.32 -2.81 11.27
C LEU A 120 -17.96 -1.63 12.02
N ALA A 121 -17.17 -0.61 12.37
CA ALA A 121 -17.68 0.61 12.99
C ALA A 121 -18.66 1.34 12.06
N GLY A 122 -18.35 1.40 10.76
CA GLY A 122 -19.20 2.01 9.76
C GLY A 122 -20.56 1.31 9.64
N VAL A 123 -20.55 -0.03 9.59
CA VAL A 123 -21.78 -0.84 9.57
C VAL A 123 -22.59 -0.64 10.85
N ALA A 124 -21.94 -0.62 12.02
CA ALA A 124 -22.61 -0.45 13.31
C ALA A 124 -23.31 0.91 13.46
N LEU A 125 -22.80 1.96 12.82
CA LEU A 125 -23.39 3.30 12.88
C LEU A 125 -24.62 3.47 11.99
N GLY A 126 -24.74 2.71 10.90
CA GLY A 126 -25.94 2.67 10.05
C GLY A 126 -26.38 4.00 9.41
N ASN A 127 -25.53 5.02 9.42
CA ASN A 127 -25.84 6.38 8.94
C ASN A 127 -24.77 6.88 7.94
N GLY A 128 -24.92 8.10 7.44
CA GLY A 128 -23.98 8.68 6.48
C GLY A 128 -22.54 8.76 6.99
N THR A 129 -22.35 9.02 8.30
CA THR A 129 -21.02 8.97 8.93
C THR A 129 -20.45 7.55 8.92
N GLY A 130 -21.29 6.55 9.16
CA GLY A 130 -20.93 5.14 9.07
C GLY A 130 -20.45 4.72 7.68
N ALA A 131 -21.16 5.17 6.63
CA ALA A 131 -20.74 4.94 5.25
C ALA A 131 -19.36 5.55 4.95
N GLY A 132 -19.11 6.79 5.41
CA GLY A 132 -17.80 7.43 5.27
C GLY A 132 -16.67 6.65 5.94
N LEU A 133 -16.90 6.14 7.16
CA LEU A 133 -15.94 5.30 7.88
C LEU A 133 -15.67 3.97 7.16
N PHE A 134 -16.73 3.33 6.67
CA PHE A 134 -16.62 2.09 5.91
C PHE A 134 -15.75 2.28 4.66
N LEU A 135 -16.07 3.29 3.85
CA LEU A 135 -15.34 3.59 2.62
C LEU A 135 -13.89 3.98 2.91
N THR A 136 -13.64 4.80 3.94
CA THR A 136 -12.29 5.18 4.33
C THR A 136 -11.47 3.96 4.77
N GLY A 137 -12.06 3.04 5.54
CA GLY A 137 -11.43 1.78 5.92
C GLY A 137 -11.06 0.91 4.73
N LEU A 138 -11.96 0.81 3.74
CA LEU A 138 -11.75 0.03 2.52
C LEU A 138 -10.66 0.65 1.61
N ILE A 139 -10.62 1.98 1.49
CA ILE A 139 -9.68 2.70 0.63
C ILE A 139 -8.29 2.84 1.27
N VAL A 140 -8.20 3.11 2.56
CA VAL A 140 -6.93 3.43 3.23
C VAL A 140 -6.37 2.26 4.00
N GLY A 141 -7.21 1.48 4.68
CA GLY A 141 -6.79 0.43 5.62
C GLY A 141 -5.78 -0.58 5.04
N PRO A 142 -6.05 -1.21 3.88
CA PRO A 142 -5.14 -2.18 3.29
C PRO A 142 -3.73 -1.63 3.04
N SER A 143 -3.58 -0.32 2.81
CA SER A 143 -2.29 0.34 2.55
C SER A 143 -1.45 0.59 3.79
N VAL A 144 -2.02 0.56 5.01
CA VAL A 144 -1.31 0.93 6.24
C VAL A 144 -0.08 0.06 6.49
N GLY A 145 -0.16 -1.25 6.22
CA GLY A 145 0.98 -2.16 6.31
C GLY A 145 2.11 -1.84 5.33
N HIS A 146 1.80 -1.25 4.17
CA HIS A 146 2.82 -0.78 3.21
C HIS A 146 3.53 0.49 3.69
N PHE A 147 2.80 1.42 4.32
CA PHE A 147 3.43 2.58 4.97
C PHE A 147 4.34 2.15 6.13
N TYR A 148 3.88 1.21 6.96
CA TYR A 148 4.71 0.62 8.03
C TYR A 148 5.99 -0.02 7.47
N ALA A 149 5.89 -0.69 6.33
CA ALA A 149 7.01 -1.33 5.65
C ALA A 149 7.89 -0.36 4.82
N GLY A 150 7.70 0.95 4.94
CA GLY A 150 8.52 1.95 4.22
C GLY A 150 8.33 1.92 2.70
N ALA A 151 7.16 1.48 2.22
CA ALA A 151 6.81 1.44 0.81
C ALA A 151 5.65 2.42 0.47
N PRO A 152 5.80 3.73 0.73
CA PRO A 152 4.70 4.70 0.62
C PRO A 152 4.18 4.83 -0.81
N GLY A 153 5.04 4.77 -1.83
CA GLY A 153 4.61 4.84 -3.24
C GLY A 153 3.67 3.71 -3.64
N ARG A 154 3.88 2.50 -3.08
CA ARG A 154 2.97 1.37 -3.31
C ARG A 154 1.65 1.57 -2.56
N GLY A 155 1.71 1.95 -1.28
CA GLY A 155 0.52 2.19 -0.46
C GLY A 155 -0.38 3.31 -1.00
N LEU A 156 0.21 4.41 -1.46
CA LEU A 156 -0.51 5.52 -2.09
C LEU A 156 -1.09 5.12 -3.45
N GLY A 157 -0.32 4.44 -4.29
CA GLY A 157 -0.79 4.03 -5.62
C GLY A 157 -2.00 3.11 -5.54
N THR A 158 -2.02 2.14 -4.63
CA THR A 158 -3.16 1.22 -4.50
C THR A 158 -4.34 1.84 -3.76
N ALA A 159 -4.11 2.76 -2.81
CA ALA A 159 -5.17 3.56 -2.22
C ALA A 159 -5.85 4.45 -3.27
N ALA A 160 -5.08 5.09 -4.15
CA ALA A 160 -5.61 5.91 -5.24
C ALA A 160 -6.47 5.09 -6.22
N LEU A 161 -5.99 3.90 -6.63
CA LEU A 161 -6.77 2.99 -7.49
C LEU A 161 -8.08 2.56 -6.83
N ARG A 162 -8.05 2.23 -5.53
CA ARG A 162 -9.27 1.87 -4.78
C ARG A 162 -10.22 3.05 -4.63
N GLY A 163 -9.69 4.25 -4.38
CA GLY A 163 -10.48 5.49 -4.35
C GLY A 163 -11.17 5.74 -5.69
N ALA A 164 -10.45 5.66 -6.79
CA ALA A 164 -11.00 5.82 -8.13
C ALA A 164 -12.09 4.79 -8.44
N GLY A 165 -11.85 3.50 -8.16
CA GLY A 165 -12.86 2.45 -8.36
C GLY A 165 -14.09 2.65 -7.47
N THR A 166 -13.92 3.09 -6.23
CA THR A 166 -15.03 3.40 -5.32
C THR A 166 -15.86 4.55 -5.85
N VAL A 167 -15.21 5.64 -6.27
CA VAL A 167 -15.88 6.82 -6.85
C VAL A 167 -16.64 6.42 -8.11
N ALA A 168 -16.02 5.68 -9.04
CA ALA A 168 -16.68 5.19 -10.24
C ALA A 168 -17.91 4.31 -9.92
N GLY A 169 -17.79 3.40 -8.96
CA GLY A 169 -18.91 2.58 -8.49
C GLY A 169 -20.05 3.40 -7.91
N LEU A 170 -19.76 4.38 -7.05
CA LEU A 170 -20.78 5.25 -6.44
C LEU A 170 -21.46 6.14 -7.48
N TYR A 171 -20.71 6.73 -8.42
CA TYR A 171 -21.28 7.53 -9.50
C TYR A 171 -22.27 6.73 -10.35
N SER A 172 -22.02 5.43 -10.57
CA SER A 172 -22.94 4.56 -11.31
C SER A 172 -24.29 4.36 -10.61
N LEU A 173 -24.34 4.49 -9.28
CA LEU A 173 -25.59 4.39 -8.52
C LEU A 173 -26.33 5.72 -8.48
N VAL A 174 -25.63 6.82 -8.18
CA VAL A 174 -26.27 8.15 -7.96
C VAL A 174 -27.06 8.60 -9.18
N GLY A 175 -26.52 8.38 -10.39
CA GLY A 175 -27.21 8.78 -11.60
C GLY A 175 -28.56 8.07 -11.84
N CYS A 176 -28.78 6.89 -11.26
CA CYS A 176 -30.05 6.17 -11.44
C CYS A 176 -31.14 6.59 -10.45
N PHE A 177 -30.80 7.41 -9.45
CA PHE A 177 -31.75 7.92 -8.44
C PHE A 177 -31.96 9.43 -8.53
N SER A 178 -31.39 10.10 -9.53
CA SER A 178 -31.48 11.55 -9.70
C SER A 178 -32.64 12.02 -10.61
N ASP A 179 -33.43 11.08 -11.13
CA ASP A 179 -34.66 11.33 -11.89
C ASP A 179 -35.90 11.27 -10.99
#